data_AF-A0A7S0XN02-F1
#
_entry.id   AF-A0A7S0XN02-F1
#
_cell.length_a   1.000
_cell.length_b   1.000
_cell.length_c   1.000
_cell.angle_alpha   90.00
_cell.angle_beta   90.00
_cell.angle_gamma   90.00
#
_symmetry.space_group_name_H-M   'P 1'
#
loop_
_entity.id
_entity.type
_entity.pdbx_description
1 polymer ?
#
loop_
_entity_poly.entity_id
_entity_poly.type
_entity_poly.pdbx_seq_one_letter_code
_entity_poly.pdbx_strand_id
1 'polypeptide(L)'
;YENLLQGDSEDFIAKQKRSMWLVPYQGARYSISIDLGSSRKVLGLKVWNYNSSVEGTYRGAKRILVFLDNLRLSPSEGHLLRKAPGPTKFDFGQRIRLKATTGGGGLERIGTPHIFFGQTQTQGPVEGLVQEYEPPTLPCGFIFRFELSATWDDRFYMGLNGLELYDQFDRLVPIRDHNLHAVCAGDVASVSDLENCRGDPRTPSK
;
A
#
# COMPACT_ATOMS: atom_id res chain seq x y z
N TYR A 1 -12.52 23.87 6.40
CA TYR A 1 -13.29 22.61 6.44
C TYR A 1 -14.70 22.80 5.88
N GLU A 2 -14.88 23.61 4.83
CA GLU A 2 -16.12 23.65 4.03
C GLU A 2 -15.71 23.99 2.60
N ASN A 3 -15.79 23.01 1.69
CA ASN A 3 -15.84 23.11 0.23
C ASN A 3 -15.78 21.68 -0.34
N LEU A 4 -16.76 20.84 0.02
CA LEU A 4 -16.80 19.43 -0.40
C LEU A 4 -18.08 19.04 -1.15
N LEU A 5 -18.84 20.00 -1.67
CA LEU A 5 -20.12 19.70 -2.35
C LEU A 5 -20.30 20.56 -3.59
N GLN A 6 -19.58 20.22 -4.66
CA GLN A 6 -20.06 20.17 -6.05
C GLN A 6 -18.88 19.81 -6.95
N GLY A 7 -18.75 18.53 -7.24
CA GLY A 7 -17.82 17.99 -8.24
C GLY A 7 -18.36 16.63 -8.66
N ASP A 8 -18.61 16.48 -9.95
CA ASP A 8 -19.22 15.31 -10.57
C ASP A 8 -18.47 14.01 -10.25
N SER A 9 -19.19 12.90 -10.33
CA SER A 9 -18.88 11.54 -9.84
C SER A 9 -17.71 10.80 -10.53
N GLU A 10 -16.66 11.50 -10.94
CA GLU A 10 -15.45 10.94 -11.56
C GLU A 10 -14.14 11.36 -10.84
N ASP A 11 -14.18 12.24 -9.84
CA ASP A 11 -12.99 12.76 -9.15
C ASP A 11 -12.62 11.97 -7.88
N PHE A 12 -12.26 10.70 -8.06
CA PHE A 12 -11.74 9.87 -6.98
C PHE A 12 -10.21 9.97 -6.85
N ILE A 13 -9.78 11.08 -6.24
CA ILE A 13 -8.39 11.44 -5.86
C ILE A 13 -7.39 11.46 -7.04
N ALA A 14 -6.77 12.64 -7.22
CA ALA A 14 -5.43 12.82 -7.80
C ALA A 14 -5.19 13.06 -9.30
N LYS A 15 -6.08 13.79 -10.00
CA LYS A 15 -5.69 14.32 -11.33
C LYS A 15 -5.79 15.82 -11.53
N GLN A 16 -6.29 16.58 -10.56
CA GLN A 16 -6.38 18.04 -10.70
C GLN A 16 -5.46 18.79 -9.73
N LYS A 17 -4.97 19.94 -10.21
CA LYS A 17 -4.18 20.95 -9.49
C LYS A 17 -4.82 21.41 -8.15
N ARG A 18 -6.07 21.03 -7.88
CA ARG A 18 -6.86 21.28 -6.66
C ARG A 18 -6.88 20.14 -5.64
N SER A 19 -6.36 18.95 -5.93
CA SER A 19 -6.42 17.79 -5.03
C SER A 19 -5.04 17.24 -4.67
N MET A 20 -4.09 18.13 -4.35
CA MET A 20 -2.80 17.73 -3.79
C MET A 20 -2.97 17.51 -2.29
N TRP A 21 -2.81 16.26 -1.85
CA TRP A 21 -2.88 15.94 -0.42
C TRP A 21 -1.60 16.43 0.25
N LEU A 22 -1.77 17.30 1.26
CA LEU A 22 -0.70 17.92 2.01
C LEU A 22 -1.09 17.95 3.48
N VAL A 23 -0.20 17.49 4.34
CA VAL A 23 -0.38 17.44 5.79
C VAL A 23 0.80 18.10 6.48
N PRO A 24 0.63 18.65 7.70
CA PRO A 24 1.76 19.03 8.54
C PRO A 24 2.74 17.86 8.68
N TYR A 25 4.01 18.14 8.86
CA TYR A 25 5.03 17.12 9.10
C TYR A 25 5.96 17.66 10.16
N GLN A 26 6.10 16.91 11.24
CA GLN A 26 7.02 17.20 12.34
C GLN A 26 7.73 15.89 12.74
N GLY A 27 8.14 15.11 11.74
CA GLY A 27 8.63 13.74 11.93
C GLY A 27 7.54 12.68 12.17
N ALA A 28 6.26 13.09 12.15
CA ALA A 28 5.13 12.18 12.26
C ALA A 28 5.01 11.25 11.06
N ARG A 29 4.39 10.08 11.27
CA ARG A 29 4.01 9.14 10.21
C ARG A 29 2.54 9.37 9.86
N TYR A 30 2.20 9.22 8.59
CA TYR A 30 0.82 9.30 8.13
C TYR A 30 0.39 7.96 7.54
N SER A 31 -0.79 7.51 7.93
CA SER A 31 -1.39 6.26 7.46
C SER A 31 -2.56 6.57 6.52
N ILE A 32 -2.52 5.98 5.34
CA ILE A 32 -3.63 5.97 4.38
C ILE A 32 -4.13 4.53 4.29
N SER A 33 -5.39 4.30 4.65
CA SER A 33 -6.06 3.00 4.61
C SER A 33 -7.12 2.98 3.52
N ILE A 34 -7.17 1.87 2.79
CA ILE A 34 -8.13 1.63 1.70
C ILE A 34 -8.81 0.28 1.94
N ASP A 35 -10.12 0.30 2.18
CA ASP A 35 -10.95 -0.90 2.23
C ASP A 35 -11.42 -1.27 0.82
N LEU A 36 -11.07 -2.47 0.36
CA LEU A 36 -11.45 -2.98 -0.95
C LEU A 36 -12.89 -3.53 -0.99
N GLY A 37 -13.56 -3.66 0.16
CA GLY A 37 -14.90 -4.22 0.34
C GLY A 37 -15.02 -5.73 0.07
N SER A 38 -14.00 -6.32 -0.55
CA SER A 38 -13.89 -7.75 -0.88
C SER A 38 -12.42 -8.14 -1.00
N SER A 39 -12.10 -9.42 -0.78
CA SER A 39 -10.74 -9.91 -0.97
C SER A 39 -10.34 -9.81 -2.44
N ARG A 40 -9.25 -9.11 -2.74
CA ARG A 40 -8.77 -8.90 -4.12
C ARG A 40 -7.27 -9.12 -4.23
N LYS A 41 -6.87 -9.79 -5.31
CA LYS A 41 -5.47 -9.87 -5.73
C LYS A 41 -5.02 -8.52 -6.30
N VAL A 42 -3.95 -7.97 -5.74
CA VAL A 42 -3.41 -6.66 -6.13
C VAL A 42 -2.02 -6.83 -6.71
N LEU A 43 -1.85 -6.32 -7.92
CA LEU A 43 -0.61 -6.36 -8.68
C LEU A 43 0.42 -5.37 -8.15
N GLY A 44 -0.05 -4.19 -7.78
CA GLY A 44 0.81 -3.07 -7.47
C GLY A 44 0.03 -1.81 -7.17
N LEU A 45 0.80 -0.77 -6.89
CA LEU A 45 0.31 0.59 -6.76
C LEU A 45 1.05 1.53 -7.69
N LYS A 46 0.42 2.67 -8.01
CA LYS A 46 1.05 3.79 -8.69
C LYS A 46 0.94 5.03 -7.82
N VAL A 47 2.06 5.71 -7.59
CA VAL A 47 2.15 6.88 -6.72
C VAL A 47 2.61 8.09 -7.52
N TRP A 48 1.90 9.20 -7.37
CA TRP A 48 2.36 10.51 -7.81
C TRP A 48 2.79 11.31 -6.59
N ASN A 49 4.06 11.69 -6.57
CA ASN A 49 4.60 12.47 -5.48
C ASN A 49 4.18 13.95 -5.58
N TYR A 50 4.28 14.69 -4.47
CA TYR A 50 3.85 16.09 -4.41
C TYR A 50 4.61 16.96 -5.40
N ASN A 51 3.89 17.69 -6.26
CA ASN A 51 4.47 18.36 -7.42
C ASN A 51 3.86 19.74 -7.72
N SER A 52 3.60 20.56 -6.69
CA SER A 52 2.98 21.88 -6.86
C SER A 52 3.90 22.93 -7.51
N SER A 53 5.17 22.92 -7.14
CA SER A 53 6.25 23.75 -7.71
C SER A 53 7.58 23.00 -7.61
N VAL A 54 8.64 23.53 -8.22
CA VAL A 54 10.00 22.96 -8.13
C VAL A 54 10.45 22.89 -6.67
N GLU A 55 10.23 23.95 -5.90
CA GLU A 55 10.52 24.02 -4.46
C GLU A 55 9.56 23.14 -3.66
N GLY A 56 8.29 23.07 -4.06
CA GLY A 56 7.28 22.25 -3.42
C GLY A 56 7.63 20.77 -3.42
N THR A 57 8.36 20.28 -4.42
CA THR A 57 8.72 18.85 -4.55
C THR A 57 9.47 18.26 -3.35
N TYR A 58 10.11 19.07 -2.51
CA TYR A 58 10.78 18.60 -1.28
C TYR A 58 9.79 18.12 -0.20
N ARG A 59 8.53 18.57 -0.27
CA ARG A 59 7.40 18.10 0.56
C ARG A 59 6.94 16.69 0.20
N GLY A 60 7.40 16.16 -0.93
CA GLY A 60 7.01 14.84 -1.38
C GLY A 60 7.42 13.74 -0.40
N ALA A 61 6.57 12.73 -0.23
CA ALA A 61 6.91 11.54 0.54
C ALA A 61 8.11 10.80 -0.09
N LYS A 62 9.08 10.40 0.75
CA LYS A 62 10.31 9.70 0.38
C LYS A 62 10.23 8.20 0.66
N ARG A 63 9.55 7.79 1.72
CA ARG A 63 9.40 6.38 2.11
C ARG A 63 7.93 6.04 2.30
N ILE A 64 7.52 4.91 1.72
CA ILE A 64 6.19 4.32 1.88
C ILE A 64 6.31 2.87 2.35
N LEU A 65 5.71 2.54 3.49
CA LEU A 65 5.50 1.16 3.91
C LEU A 65 4.13 0.71 3.42
N VAL A 66 4.05 -0.55 3.00
CA VAL A 66 2.83 -1.12 2.44
C VAL A 66 2.44 -2.34 3.26
N PHE A 67 1.20 -2.36 3.72
CA PHE A 67 0.60 -3.46 4.44
C PHE A 67 -0.70 -3.90 3.76
N LEU A 68 -1.00 -5.18 3.86
CA LEU A 68 -2.25 -5.80 3.46
C LEU A 68 -2.75 -6.66 4.61
N ASP A 69 -3.95 -6.38 5.13
CA ASP A 69 -4.54 -7.09 6.28
C ASP A 69 -3.55 -7.19 7.46
N ASN A 70 -2.83 -6.09 7.73
CA ASN A 70 -1.76 -5.96 8.72
C ASN A 70 -0.45 -6.72 8.42
N LEU A 71 -0.40 -7.53 7.36
CA LEU A 71 0.84 -8.14 6.88
C LEU A 71 1.66 -7.12 6.08
N ARG A 72 2.91 -6.90 6.48
CA ARG A 72 3.82 -6.01 5.75
C ARG A 72 4.25 -6.65 4.42
N LEU A 73 4.00 -5.94 3.32
CA LEU A 73 4.41 -6.32 1.96
C LEU A 73 5.70 -5.63 1.52
N SER A 74 6.03 -4.48 2.10
CA SER A 74 7.26 -3.73 1.80
C SER A 74 8.47 -4.23 2.60
N PRO A 75 9.70 -3.87 2.19
CA PRO A 75 10.88 -3.97 3.05
C PRO A 75 10.68 -3.24 4.39
N SER A 76 11.51 -3.56 5.40
CA SER A 76 11.45 -2.95 6.73
C SER A 76 11.58 -1.42 6.70
N GLU A 77 12.43 -0.90 5.82
CA GLU A 77 12.63 0.53 5.58
C GLU A 77 11.55 1.19 4.67
N GLY A 78 10.66 0.38 4.08
CA GLY A 78 9.69 0.84 3.08
C GLY A 78 10.28 1.05 1.69
N HIS A 79 9.42 1.16 0.69
CA HIS A 79 9.84 1.50 -0.67
C HIS A 79 10.28 2.96 -0.76
N LEU A 80 11.35 3.21 -1.52
CA LEU A 80 11.80 4.56 -1.86
C LEU A 80 10.90 5.13 -2.96
N LEU A 81 10.26 6.26 -2.66
CA LEU A 81 9.49 7.04 -3.61
C LEU A 81 10.37 8.10 -4.24
N ARG A 82 10.41 8.17 -5.57
CA ARG A 82 11.13 9.20 -6.32
C ARG A 82 10.53 10.57 -6.02
N LYS A 83 11.41 11.56 -5.92
CA LYS A 83 11.02 12.96 -5.88
C LYS A 83 10.30 13.32 -7.17
N ALA A 84 9.29 14.19 -7.09
CA ALA A 84 8.66 14.71 -8.29
C ALA A 84 9.64 15.59 -9.10
N PRO A 85 9.52 15.65 -10.43
CA PRO A 85 10.44 16.40 -11.29
C PRO A 85 10.16 17.91 -11.35
N GLY A 86 9.13 18.40 -10.66
CA GLY A 86 8.58 19.74 -10.85
C GLY A 86 7.36 19.74 -11.79
N PRO A 87 6.58 20.83 -11.84
CA PRO A 87 5.37 20.91 -12.65
C PRO A 87 5.64 20.57 -14.11
N THR A 88 4.91 19.57 -14.62
CA THR A 88 5.16 19.00 -15.95
C THR A 88 3.88 18.45 -16.54
N LYS A 89 3.87 18.30 -17.87
CA LYS A 89 2.75 17.74 -18.65
C LYS A 89 2.82 16.21 -18.80
N PHE A 90 3.93 15.61 -18.38
CA PHE A 90 4.15 14.16 -18.50
C PHE A 90 3.76 13.42 -17.22
N ASP A 91 3.34 12.17 -17.39
CA ASP A 91 3.01 11.28 -16.28
C ASP A 91 4.29 10.65 -15.70
N PHE A 92 4.69 11.10 -14.51
CA PHE A 92 5.83 10.57 -13.76
C PHE A 92 5.44 9.65 -12.60
N GLY A 93 4.22 9.09 -12.62
CA GLY A 93 3.75 8.18 -11.59
C GLY A 93 4.68 6.98 -11.42
N GLN A 94 5.12 6.72 -10.18
CA GLN A 94 5.96 5.58 -9.85
C GLN A 94 5.10 4.35 -9.60
N ARG A 95 5.26 3.32 -10.43
CA ARG A 95 4.68 2.00 -10.19
C ARG A 95 5.57 1.19 -9.23
N ILE A 96 4.94 0.60 -8.22
CA ILE A 96 5.55 -0.34 -7.28
C ILE A 96 4.80 -1.66 -7.40
N ARG A 97 5.50 -2.71 -7.83
CA ARG A 97 4.93 -4.05 -7.93
C ARG A 97 4.99 -4.74 -6.58
N LEU A 98 3.87 -5.31 -6.15
CA LEU A 98 3.79 -6.04 -4.90
C LEU A 98 4.06 -7.51 -5.14
N LYS A 99 4.59 -8.17 -4.12
CA LYS A 99 4.81 -9.62 -4.07
C LYS A 99 4.20 -10.13 -2.78
N ALA A 100 3.61 -11.32 -2.81
CA ALA A 100 3.24 -11.99 -1.57
C ALA A 100 4.51 -12.26 -0.75
N THR A 101 4.45 -12.04 0.56
CA THR A 101 5.56 -12.33 1.45
C THR A 101 5.62 -13.84 1.65
N THR A 102 6.49 -14.55 0.92
CA THR A 102 6.64 -16.02 0.99
C THR A 102 7.25 -16.54 2.31
N GLY A 103 7.23 -15.75 3.39
CA GLY A 103 8.09 -15.97 4.57
C GLY A 103 7.45 -15.77 5.95
N GLY A 104 6.13 -15.82 6.08
CA GLY A 104 5.46 -15.74 7.38
C GLY A 104 4.11 -16.44 7.33
N GLY A 105 3.98 -17.54 8.08
CA GLY A 105 2.83 -18.44 8.03
C GLY A 105 1.49 -17.71 8.12
N GLY A 106 0.61 -17.99 7.17
CA GLY A 106 -0.75 -17.47 7.19
C GLY A 106 -1.26 -16.98 5.83
N LEU A 107 -1.13 -17.79 4.78
CA LEU A 107 -2.01 -17.73 3.61
C LEU A 107 -2.15 -19.15 3.07
N GLU A 108 -3.26 -19.75 3.47
CA GLU A 108 -3.93 -20.94 2.97
C GLU A 108 -3.34 -21.54 1.68
N ARG A 109 -2.69 -22.70 1.84
CA ARG A 109 -2.40 -23.67 0.76
C ARG A 109 -3.69 -24.33 0.23
N ILE A 110 -4.75 -23.57 -0.01
CA ILE A 110 -5.95 -24.08 -0.67
C ILE A 110 -5.78 -23.82 -2.17
N GLY A 111 -5.28 -24.82 -2.88
CA GLY A 111 -5.45 -24.89 -4.33
C GLY A 111 -4.21 -25.09 -5.19
N THR A 112 -3.04 -25.47 -4.65
CA THR A 112 -2.05 -26.14 -5.51
C THR A 112 -2.61 -27.54 -5.79
N PRO A 113 -3.09 -27.84 -7.01
CA PRO A 113 -3.54 -29.19 -7.27
C PRO A 113 -2.29 -30.07 -7.21
N HIS A 114 -2.37 -31.14 -6.42
CA HIS A 114 -1.48 -32.29 -6.51
C HIS A 114 -1.56 -32.82 -7.95
N ILE A 115 -0.83 -32.23 -8.88
CA ILE A 115 -0.74 -32.70 -10.26
C ILE A 115 0.57 -33.46 -10.39
N PHE A 116 0.41 -34.79 -10.42
CA PHE A 116 1.37 -35.86 -10.69
C PHE A 116 2.40 -36.23 -9.60
N PHE A 117 1.95 -37.01 -8.61
CA PHE A 117 2.74 -38.18 -8.16
C PHE A 117 2.43 -39.36 -9.09
N GLY A 118 2.88 -39.24 -10.35
CA GLY A 118 2.95 -40.40 -11.23
C GLY A 118 4.16 -41.24 -10.83
N GLN A 119 3.94 -42.36 -10.16
CA GLN A 119 4.97 -43.39 -10.04
C GLN A 119 5.22 -43.99 -11.43
N THR A 120 6.22 -43.47 -12.14
CA THR A 120 6.87 -44.22 -13.22
C THR A 120 8.29 -44.50 -12.78
N GLN A 121 8.54 -45.75 -12.40
CA GLN A 121 9.88 -46.29 -12.27
C GLN A 121 10.55 -46.28 -13.64
N THR A 122 11.44 -45.34 -13.89
CA THR A 122 12.49 -45.48 -14.90
C THR A 122 13.82 -45.16 -14.25
N GLN A 123 14.64 -46.19 -14.11
CA GLN A 123 16.00 -46.13 -13.58
C GLN A 123 16.91 -45.36 -14.54
N GLY A 124 17.62 -44.36 -14.03
CA GLY A 124 18.74 -43.67 -14.68
C GLY A 124 19.23 -42.50 -13.83
N PRO A 125 20.56 -42.26 -13.68
CA PRO A 125 21.08 -41.17 -12.88
C PRO A 125 21.02 -39.89 -13.70
N VAL A 126 19.97 -39.10 -13.47
CA VAL A 126 19.98 -37.68 -13.79
C VAL A 126 19.99 -36.98 -12.44
N GLU A 127 21.14 -36.44 -12.05
CA GLU A 127 21.24 -35.57 -10.87
C GLU A 127 20.11 -34.54 -10.96
N GLY A 128 19.21 -34.63 -9.99
CA GLY A 128 17.88 -34.06 -10.05
C GLY A 128 17.93 -32.55 -10.18
N LEU A 129 17.72 -32.05 -11.39
CA LEU A 129 17.21 -30.70 -11.60
C LEU A 129 15.77 -30.67 -11.06
N VAL A 130 15.63 -30.44 -9.75
CA VAL A 130 14.35 -30.00 -9.19
C VAL A 130 14.10 -28.63 -9.78
N GLN A 131 13.08 -28.52 -10.63
CA GLN A 131 12.66 -27.24 -11.16
C GLN A 131 11.97 -26.45 -10.05
N GLU A 132 12.75 -25.70 -9.27
CA GLU A 132 12.30 -24.82 -8.18
C GLU A 132 11.52 -23.57 -8.67
N TYR A 133 10.88 -23.64 -9.83
CA TYR A 133 10.07 -22.54 -10.31
C TYR A 133 8.74 -22.48 -9.55
N GLU A 134 8.71 -21.68 -8.49
CA GLU A 134 7.46 -21.25 -7.87
C GLU A 134 6.96 -19.97 -8.58
N PRO A 135 5.77 -19.98 -9.21
CA PRO A 135 5.22 -18.78 -9.81
C PRO A 135 5.06 -17.66 -8.77
N PRO A 136 5.48 -16.42 -9.06
CA PRO A 136 5.28 -15.30 -8.13
C PRO A 136 3.80 -15.12 -7.80
N THR A 137 3.45 -15.31 -6.52
CA THR A 137 2.08 -15.11 -6.04
C THR A 137 1.81 -13.63 -5.78
N LEU A 138 0.62 -13.18 -6.17
CA LEU A 138 0.15 -11.82 -5.87
C LEU A 138 -0.45 -11.80 -4.46
N PRO A 139 -0.23 -10.71 -3.70
CA PRO A 139 -0.90 -10.53 -2.43
C PRO A 139 -2.42 -10.40 -2.65
N CYS A 140 -3.21 -11.01 -1.77
CA CYS A 140 -4.68 -11.02 -1.81
C CYS A 140 -5.21 -10.72 -0.42
N GLY A 141 -6.16 -9.80 -0.31
CA GLY A 141 -6.68 -9.33 0.98
C GLY A 141 -7.71 -8.22 0.84
N PHE A 142 -8.09 -7.61 1.96
CA PHE A 142 -9.22 -6.69 2.05
C PHE A 142 -8.79 -5.24 2.28
N ILE A 143 -7.84 -5.00 3.20
CA ILE A 143 -7.47 -3.66 3.65
C ILE A 143 -6.01 -3.39 3.31
N PHE A 144 -5.79 -2.41 2.44
CA PHE A 144 -4.46 -1.84 2.21
C PHE A 144 -4.19 -0.72 3.20
N ARG A 145 -3.01 -0.70 3.79
CA ARG A 145 -2.52 0.42 4.59
C ARG A 145 -1.16 0.88 4.07
N PHE A 146 -1.05 2.16 3.80
CA PHE A 146 0.15 2.84 3.34
C PHE A 146 0.64 3.78 4.43
N GLU A 147 1.86 3.59 4.91
CA GLU A 147 2.44 4.47 5.91
C GLU A 147 3.58 5.29 5.30
N LEU A 148 3.43 6.61 5.33
CA LEU A 148 4.43 7.56 4.86
C LEU A 148 5.25 8.04 6.06
N SER A 149 6.57 7.91 5.98
CA SER A 149 7.45 8.11 7.14
C SER A 149 8.53 9.18 6.98
N ALA A 150 8.83 9.61 5.76
CA ALA A 150 9.87 10.60 5.48
C ALA A 150 9.51 11.47 4.28
N THR A 151 10.06 12.68 4.22
CA THR A 151 9.96 13.62 3.09
C THR A 151 11.30 13.73 2.34
N TRP A 152 11.32 14.45 1.22
CA TRP A 152 12.53 14.63 0.42
C TRP A 152 13.50 15.69 0.93
N ASP A 153 13.04 16.73 1.63
CA ASP A 153 13.83 17.59 2.54
C ASP A 153 12.95 18.69 3.19
N ASP A 154 11.69 18.40 3.51
CA ASP A 154 10.78 19.38 4.12
C ASP A 154 10.49 18.98 5.57
N ARG A 155 10.71 19.94 6.49
CA ARG A 155 10.55 19.74 7.94
C ARG A 155 9.15 20.07 8.47
N PHE A 156 8.27 20.61 7.63
CA PHE A 156 6.98 21.18 8.01
C PHE A 156 5.80 20.53 7.31
N TYR A 157 6.00 19.96 6.12
CA TYR A 157 4.92 19.37 5.33
C TYR A 157 5.32 18.09 4.62
N MET A 158 4.37 17.16 4.53
CA MET A 158 4.44 15.96 3.71
C MET A 158 3.24 15.94 2.77
N GLY A 159 3.45 15.55 1.53
CA GLY A 159 2.37 15.46 0.56
C GLY A 159 2.54 14.39 -0.50
N LEU A 160 1.42 14.10 -1.14
CA LEU A 160 1.30 13.28 -2.35
C LEU A 160 0.36 13.98 -3.31
N ASN A 161 0.61 13.82 -4.60
CA ASN A 161 -0.38 14.19 -5.60
C ASN A 161 -1.43 13.10 -5.75
N GLY A 162 -1.04 11.81 -5.67
CA GLY A 162 -1.95 10.69 -5.89
C GLY A 162 -1.45 9.30 -5.56
N LEU A 163 -2.40 8.38 -5.43
CA LEU A 163 -2.19 6.96 -5.21
C LEU A 163 -3.30 6.15 -5.89
N GLU A 164 -2.91 5.13 -6.64
CA GLU A 164 -3.81 4.19 -7.31
C GLU A 164 -3.40 2.74 -7.00
N LEU A 165 -4.38 1.83 -6.98
CA LEU A 165 -4.18 0.39 -6.85
C LEU A 165 -4.59 -0.32 -8.14
N TYR A 166 -3.83 -1.35 -8.51
CA TYR A 166 -4.06 -2.14 -9.73
C TYR A 166 -4.31 -3.60 -9.39
N ASP A 167 -5.35 -4.20 -9.95
CA ASP A 167 -5.69 -5.61 -9.77
C ASP A 167 -4.73 -6.52 -10.56
N GLN A 168 -4.87 -7.84 -10.38
CA GLN A 168 -4.09 -8.86 -11.08
C GLN A 168 -4.10 -8.77 -12.62
N PHE A 169 -5.06 -8.05 -13.21
CA PHE A 169 -5.21 -7.84 -14.66
C PHE A 169 -4.74 -6.44 -15.09
N ASP A 170 -4.00 -5.74 -14.23
CA ASP A 170 -3.53 -4.35 -14.43
C ASP A 170 -4.69 -3.35 -14.63
N ARG A 171 -5.86 -3.64 -14.06
CA ARG A 171 -7.00 -2.73 -14.07
C ARG A 171 -7.07 -1.94 -12.78
N LEU A 172 -7.49 -0.69 -12.87
CA LEU A 172 -7.65 0.17 -11.71
C LEU A 172 -8.67 -0.44 -10.73
N VAL A 173 -8.28 -0.54 -9.46
CA VAL A 173 -9.17 -0.88 -8.36
C VAL A 173 -10.02 0.36 -8.06
N PRO A 174 -11.35 0.31 -8.20
CA PRO A 174 -12.20 1.45 -7.85
C PRO A 174 -12.11 1.72 -6.35
N ILE A 175 -11.68 2.92 -5.97
CA ILE A 175 -11.62 3.40 -4.60
C ILE A 175 -12.71 4.44 -4.44
N ARG A 176 -13.49 4.36 -3.34
CA ARG A 176 -14.56 5.31 -3.00
C ARG A 176 -14.22 6.04 -1.70
N ASP A 177 -14.88 7.16 -1.41
CA ASP A 177 -14.43 8.11 -0.37
C ASP A 177 -14.66 7.50 1.00
N HIS A 178 -15.78 6.79 1.13
CA HIS A 178 -16.12 6.01 2.32
C HIS A 178 -15.18 4.82 2.56
N ASN A 179 -14.36 4.43 1.59
CA ASN A 179 -13.39 3.36 1.72
C ASN A 179 -11.97 3.89 2.00
N LEU A 180 -11.77 5.21 2.00
CA LEU A 180 -10.47 5.85 2.13
C LEU A 180 -10.38 6.59 3.47
N HIS A 181 -9.39 6.22 4.27
CA HIS A 181 -9.13 6.89 5.54
C HIS A 181 -7.68 7.35 5.62
N ALA A 182 -7.45 8.63 5.91
CA ALA A 182 -6.13 9.19 6.11
C ALA A 182 -6.01 9.76 7.53
N VAL A 183 -5.03 9.29 8.29
CA VAL A 183 -4.84 9.66 9.70
C VAL A 183 -3.37 9.88 10.00
N CYS A 184 -3.06 10.77 10.94
CA CYS A 184 -1.73 10.80 11.54
C CYS A 184 -1.57 9.53 12.39
N ALA A 185 -0.49 8.78 12.19
CA ALA A 185 -0.28 7.52 12.89
C ALA A 185 -0.13 7.69 14.42
N GLY A 186 0.19 8.91 14.89
CA GLY A 186 0.22 9.24 16.32
C GLY A 186 -1.17 9.43 16.95
N ASP A 187 -2.19 9.71 16.14
CA ASP A 187 -3.56 9.93 16.60
C ASP A 187 -4.37 8.63 16.65
N VAL A 188 -3.82 7.55 16.07
CA VAL A 188 -4.39 6.21 16.18
C VAL A 188 -3.86 5.58 17.47
N ALA A 189 -4.40 6.03 18.60
CA ALA A 189 -4.35 5.24 19.81
C ALA A 189 -4.91 3.85 19.47
N SER A 190 -4.18 2.78 19.81
CA SER A 190 -4.81 1.46 19.88
C SER A 190 -6.04 1.61 20.80
N VAL A 191 -7.10 0.81 20.61
CA VAL A 191 -8.17 0.73 21.62
C VAL A 191 -7.59 0.37 22.99
N SER A 192 -6.38 -0.22 23.02
CA SER A 192 -5.57 -0.50 24.20
C SER A 192 -4.93 0.73 24.86
N ASP A 193 -4.80 1.84 24.15
CA ASP A 193 -4.10 3.07 24.58
C ASP A 193 -5.06 4.18 25.02
N LEU A 194 -6.38 3.93 25.00
CA LEU A 194 -7.37 4.84 25.58
C LEU A 194 -7.29 4.74 27.12
N GLU A 195 -7.00 5.85 27.80
CA GLU A 195 -6.95 5.94 29.27
C GLU A 195 -8.26 5.48 29.95
N ASN A 196 -9.36 5.45 29.20
CA ASN A 196 -10.69 5.04 29.67
C ASN A 196 -11.04 3.56 29.42
N CYS A 197 -10.13 2.77 28.83
CA CYS A 197 -10.35 1.34 28.51
C CYS A 197 -9.47 0.39 29.34
N ARG A 198 -8.73 0.89 30.34
CA ARG A 198 -8.05 0.06 31.35
C ARG A 198 -9.09 -0.72 32.18
N GLY A 199 -9.45 -1.92 31.72
CA GLY A 199 -10.35 -2.83 32.42
C GLY A 199 -11.46 -3.45 31.58
N ASP A 200 -11.49 -3.27 30.26
CA ASP A 200 -12.46 -3.97 29.41
C ASP A 200 -12.17 -5.49 29.38
N PRO A 201 -13.09 -6.36 29.83
CA PRO A 201 -12.89 -7.80 29.85
C PRO A 201 -12.85 -8.46 28.45
N ARG A 202 -13.03 -7.69 27.36
CA ARG A 202 -13.00 -8.18 25.96
C ARG A 202 -11.63 -8.04 25.29
N THR A 203 -10.65 -7.38 25.91
CA THR A 203 -9.26 -7.38 25.41
C THR A 203 -8.50 -8.58 25.98
N PRO A 204 -7.87 -9.41 25.13
CA PRO A 204 -7.12 -10.57 25.60
C PRO A 204 -5.91 -10.09 26.42
N SER A 205 -5.76 -10.63 27.63
CA SER A 205 -4.57 -10.44 28.45
C SER A 205 -3.37 -11.14 27.79
N LYS A 206 -2.20 -10.50 27.91
CA LYS A 206 -0.91 -11.05 27.47
C LYS A 206 -0.58 -12.37 28.17
#